data_AF-A0A2R6ANP0-F1
#
_entry.id   AF-A0A2R6ANP0-F1
#
_cell.length_a   1.000
_cell.length_b   1.000
_cell.length_c   1.000
_cell.angle_alpha   90.00
_cell.angle_beta   90.00
_cell.angle_gamma   90.00
#
_symmetry.space_group_name_H-M   'P 1'
#
loop_
_entity.id
_entity.type
_entity.pdbx_description
1 polymer ?
#
loop_
_entity_poly.entity_id
_entity_poly.type
_entity_poly.pdbx_seq_one_letter_code
_entity_poly.pdbx_strand_id
1 'polypeptide(L)' 'MLGYYSSLNDSVVRWQVSEAEAAGLSFFIVSWWGPLGSNRDDNEINRAALNFFSVLASMHTRFKAAIMIDAYNDSLGYL' A
#
# COMPACT_ATOMS: atom_id res chain seq x y z
N MET A 1 4.93 -15.47 10.70
CA MET A 1 3.88 -15.24 11.71
C MET A 1 2.48 -15.12 11.09
N LEU A 2 2.28 -14.48 9.93
CA LEU A 2 0.96 -14.43 9.27
C LEU A 2 0.70 -15.50 8.19
N GLY A 3 1.70 -16.28 7.78
CA GLY A 3 1.55 -17.21 6.65
C GLY A 3 1.25 -16.48 5.33
N TYR A 4 0.46 -17.09 4.44
CA TYR A 4 -0.09 -16.40 3.27
C TYR A 4 -1.14 -15.39 3.72
N TYR A 5 -0.86 -14.10 3.54
CA TYR A 5 -1.77 -13.01 3.88
C TYR A 5 -2.24 -12.26 2.63
N SER A 6 -3.30 -11.47 2.78
CA SER A 6 -3.79 -10.54 1.75
C SER A 6 -3.60 -9.11 2.23
N SER A 7 -3.05 -8.26 1.37
CA SER A 7 -2.92 -6.81 1.62
C SER A 7 -4.26 -6.07 1.57
N LEU A 8 -5.35 -6.75 1.16
CA LEU A 8 -6.72 -6.25 1.24
C LEU A 8 -7.39 -6.59 2.59
N ASN A 9 -6.70 -7.26 3.50
CA ASN A 9 -7.23 -7.56 4.82
C ASN A 9 -6.85 -6.46 5.82
N ASP A 10 -7.84 -5.70 6.28
CA ASP A 10 -7.66 -4.59 7.21
C ASP A 10 -6.97 -4.99 8.51
N SER A 11 -7.23 -6.18 9.05
CA SER A 11 -6.57 -6.65 10.26
C SER A 11 -5.07 -6.87 10.05
N VAL A 12 -4.67 -7.28 8.84
CA VAL A 12 -3.26 -7.41 8.48
C VAL A 12 -2.61 -6.03 8.39
N VAL A 13 -3.27 -5.07 7.74
CA VAL A 13 -2.75 -3.70 7.63
C VAL A 13 -2.60 -3.05 9.01
N ARG A 14 -3.62 -3.15 9.88
CA ARG A 14 -3.55 -2.61 11.25
C ARG A 14 -2.39 -3.23 12.03
N TRP A 15 -2.21 -4.55 11.94
CA TRP A 15 -1.09 -5.23 12.57
C TRP A 15 0.25 -4.72 12.04
N GLN A 16 0.42 -4.60 10.71
CA GLN A 16 1.65 -4.08 10.11
C GLN A 16 1.99 -2.65 10.56
N VAL A 17 0.98 -1.78 10.68
CA VAL A 17 1.17 -0.41 11.20
C VAL A 17 1.59 -0.44 12.67
N SER A 18 0.96 -1.26 13.51
CA SER A 18 1.33 -1.40 14.92
C SER A 18 2.75 -1.95 15.11
N GLU A 19 3.18 -2.91 14.29
CA GLU A 19 4.57 -3.40 14.31
C GLU A 19 5.56 -2.31 13.91
N ALA A 20 5.23 -1.50 12.89
CA ALA A 20 6.09 -0.41 12.46
C ALA A 20 6.18 0.70 13.53
N GLU A 21 5.08 1.03 14.21
CA GLU A 21 5.08 1.93 15.37
C GLU A 21 5.94 1.39 16.51
N ALA A 22 5.80 0.10 16.85
CA ALA A 22 6.61 -0.56 17.88
C ALA A 22 8.11 -0.57 17.54
N ALA A 23 8.45 -0.63 16.25
CA ALA A 23 9.81 -0.51 15.75
C ALA A 23 10.35 0.94 15.72
N GLY A 24 9.54 1.93 16.09
CA GLY A 24 9.93 3.34 16.10
C GLY A 24 9.95 4.00 14.72
N LEU A 25 9.33 3.37 13.72
CA LEU A 25 9.12 4.00 12.41
C LEU A 25 8.02 5.05 12.51
N SER A 26 8.03 6.01 11.58
CA SER A 26 7.06 7.11 11.56
C SER A 26 6.29 7.21 10.25
N PHE A 27 6.71 6.50 9.21
CA PHE A 27 6.03 6.51 7.91
C PHE A 27 6.25 5.25 7.10
N PHE A 28 5.31 4.97 6.20
CA PHE A 28 5.42 3.96 5.14
C PHE A 28 5.68 4.64 3.79
N ILE A 29 6.42 3.95 2.93
CA ILE A 29 6.48 4.22 1.50
C ILE A 29 5.70 3.08 0.83
N VAL A 30 4.58 3.41 0.20
CA VAL A 30 3.64 2.44 -0.39
C VAL A 30 3.84 2.41 -1.89
N SER A 31 4.13 1.23 -2.43
CA SER A 31 4.29 1.01 -3.87
C SER A 31 2.97 1.25 -4.62
N TRP A 32 3.04 1.95 -5.76
CA TRP A 32 1.92 2.26 -6.63
C TRP A 32 2.34 2.17 -8.10
N TRP A 33 1.53 1.48 -8.90
CA TRP A 33 1.88 0.97 -10.23
C TRP A 33 1.03 1.62 -11.34
N GLY A 34 0.80 2.93 -11.24
CA GLY A 34 0.18 3.70 -12.31
C GLY A 34 -1.35 3.81 -12.25
N PRO A 35 -1.95 4.74 -13.02
CA PRO A 35 -3.38 5.07 -12.92
C PRO A 35 -4.29 4.10 -13.67
N LEU A 36 -3.74 3.18 -14.46
CA LEU A 36 -4.46 2.15 -15.20
C LEU A 36 -3.57 0.92 -15.20
N GLY A 37 -3.85 -0.05 -14.34
CA GLY A 37 -3.05 -1.27 -14.28
C GLY A 37 -3.09 -1.94 -15.64
N SER A 38 -1.95 -1.93 -16.32
CA SER A 38 -1.78 -2.52 -17.66
C SER A 38 -2.11 -4.02 -17.67
N ASN A 39 -2.13 -4.61 -16.48
CA ASN A 39 -2.46 -5.99 -16.21
C ASN A 39 -3.20 -6.13 -14.86
N ARG A 40 -3.62 -7.35 -14.53
CA ARG A 40 -4.36 -7.68 -13.30
C ARG A 40 -3.56 -7.38 -12.03
N ASP A 41 -2.26 -7.62 -12.05
CA ASP A 41 -1.41 -7.55 -10.86
C ASP A 41 -1.19 -6.10 -10.44
N ASP A 42 -0.93 -5.19 -11.39
CA ASP A 42 -0.85 -3.74 -11.16
C ASP A 42 -2.11 -3.22 -10.44
N ASN A 43 -3.29 -3.68 -10.89
CA ASN A 43 -4.57 -3.28 -10.30
C ASN A 43 -4.73 -3.80 -8.86
N GLU A 44 -4.31 -5.03 -8.57
CA GLU A 44 -4.36 -5.56 -7.21
C GLU A 44 -3.39 -4.83 -6.27
N ILE A 45 -2.20 -4.44 -6.75
CA ILE A 45 -1.25 -3.62 -5.99
C ILE A 45 -1.84 -2.25 -5.70
N ASN A 46 -2.41 -1.59 -6.70
CA ASN A 46 -3.04 -0.27 -6.52
C ASN A 46 -4.24 -0.33 -5.56
N ARG A 47 -5.04 -1.40 -5.61
CA ARG A 47 -6.13 -1.65 -4.66
C ARG A 47 -5.61 -1.87 -3.24
N ALA A 48 -4.51 -2.61 -3.09
CA ALA A 48 -3.87 -2.81 -1.80
C ALA A 48 -3.31 -1.49 -1.23
N ALA A 49 -2.69 -0.66 -2.07
CA ALA A 49 -2.23 0.67 -1.68
C ALA A 49 -3.40 1.53 -1.20
N LEU A 50 -4.51 1.57 -1.95
CA LEU A 50 -5.71 2.30 -1.56
C LEU A 50 -6.28 1.79 -0.24
N ASN A 51 -6.39 0.46 -0.06
CA ASN A 51 -6.85 -0.14 1.18
C ASN A 51 -5.98 0.28 2.37
N PHE A 52 -4.66 0.26 2.19
CA PHE A 52 -3.71 0.70 3.19
C PHE A 52 -3.96 2.16 3.62
N PHE A 53 -4.13 3.08 2.67
CA PHE A 53 -4.43 4.49 2.99
C PHE A 53 -5.78 4.64 3.72
N SER A 54 -6.81 3.90 3.30
CA SER A 54 -8.12 3.91 3.96
C SER A 54 -8.05 3.41 5.40
N VAL A 55 -7.35 2.29 5.65
CA VAL A 55 -7.17 1.75 6.99
C VAL A 55 -6.35 2.72 7.84
N LEU A 56 -5.23 3.24 7.33
CA LEU A 56 -4.39 4.20 8.03
C LEU A 56 -5.18 5.46 8.42
N ALA A 57 -6.00 5.99 7.52
CA ALA A 57 -6.87 7.14 7.80
C ALA A 57 -7.93 6.84 8.88
N SER A 58 -8.39 5.58 8.96
CA SER A 58 -9.31 5.14 10.03
C SER A 58 -8.60 4.90 11.36
N MET A 59 -7.28 4.76 11.37
CA MET A 59 -6.48 4.64 12.57
C MET A 59 -6.24 6.03 13.13
N HIS A 60 -6.54 6.26 14.41
CA HIS A 60 -6.17 7.49 15.11
C HIS A 60 -4.66 7.52 15.45
N THR A 61 -3.81 7.29 14.44
CA THR A 61 -2.35 7.22 14.56
C THR A 61 -1.67 8.50 14.06
N ARG A 62 -0.43 8.74 14.51
CA ARG A 62 0.45 9.78 13.95
C ARG A 62 1.24 9.31 12.73
N PHE A 63 1.19 8.02 12.43
CA PHE A 63 1.94 7.40 11.34
C PHE A 63 1.54 7.99 9.99
N LYS A 64 2.54 8.23 9.14
CA LYS A 64 2.35 8.85 7.81
C LYS A 64 2.55 7.84 6.69
N ALA A 65 2.12 8.20 5.50
CA ALA A 65 2.37 7.38 4.32
C ALA A 65 2.65 8.27 3.12
N ALA A 66 3.62 7.84 2.31
CA ALA A 66 3.97 8.39 1.02
C ALA A 66 3.81 7.32 -0.05
N ILE A 67 3.67 7.74 -1.30
CA ILE A 67 3.59 6.84 -2.45
C ILE A 67 4.97 6.75 -3.11
N MET A 68 5.39 5.54 -3.46
CA MET A 68 6.48 5.28 -4.40
C MET A 68 5.87 4.89 -5.74
N ILE A 69 6.14 5.72 -6.76
CA ILE A 69 5.76 5.42 -8.13
C ILE A 69 6.76 4.39 -8.65
N ASP A 70 6.30 3.17 -8.88
CA ASP A 70 7.10 2.10 -9.48
C ASP A 70 7.08 2.19 -11.00
N ALA A 71 7.94 1.41 -11.65
CA ALA A 71 7.89 1.26 -13.10
C ALA A 71 6.59 0.55 -13.50
N TYR A 72 5.67 1.27 -14.12
CA TYR A 72 4.44 0.73 -14.69
C TYR A 72 4.38 0.98 -16.19
N ASN A 73 3.71 0.10 -16.91
CA ASN A 73 3.55 0.23 -18.34
C ASN A 73 2.36 1.15 -18.63
N ASP A 74 2.61 2.41 -18.93
CA ASP A 74 1.58 3.29 -19.45
C ASP A 74 1.38 2.99 -20.93
N SER A 75 0.39 2.18 -21.27
CA SER A 75 0.02 1.90 -22.67
C SER A 75 -0.44 3.16 -23.44
N LEU A 76 -0.45 4.34 -22.82
CA LEU A 76 -0.60 5.64 -23.48
C LEU A 76 0.68 6.18 -24.14
N GLY A 77 1.82 5.50 -24.01
CA GLY A 77 2.95 5.66 -24.95
C GLY A 77 3.69 7.00 -24.89
N TYR A 78 4.04 7.49 -23.69
CA TYR A 78 5.01 8.58 -23.56
C TYR A 78 6.32 8.06 -22.93
N LEU A 79 7.16 7.48 -23.79
CA LEU A 79 8.63 7.45 -23.65
C LEU A 79 9.23 8.31 -24.76
#